data_AF-A0A8J6RG97-F1
#
_entry.id   AF-A0A8J6RG97-F1
#
_cell.length_a   1.000
_cell.length_b   1.000
_cell.length_c   1.000
_cell.angle_alpha   90.00
_cell.angle_beta   90.00
_cell.angle_gamma   90.00
#
_symmetry.space_group_name_H-M   'P 1'
#
loop_
_entity.id
_entity.type
_entity.pdbx_description
1 polymer ?
#
loop_
_entity_poly.entity_id
_entity_poly.type
_entity_poly.pdbx_seq_one_letter_code
_entity_poly.pdbx_strand_id
1 'polypeptide(L)'
;MTAREQLLLEINSAPDFLLEEVLDFLLFAKTRRQQTPNVSESSGTDEPPKPIWAAFEEFADSLPETTAATLPTDGAAQLDHYLYGFPKSDQSER
;
A
#
# COMPACT_ATOMS: atom_id res chain seq x y z
N MET A 1 34.79 -4.99 19.97
CA MET A 1 34.34 -4.70 18.60
C MET A 1 32.94 -4.13 18.66
N THR A 2 32.70 -3.02 17.99
CA THR A 2 31.36 -2.44 17.86
C THR A 2 30.60 -3.13 16.72
N ALA A 3 29.26 -3.10 16.75
CA ALA A 3 28.44 -3.64 15.67
C ALA A 3 28.78 -3.01 14.30
N ARG A 4 29.19 -1.73 14.31
CA ARG A 4 29.66 -1.01 13.11
C ARG A 4 30.95 -1.59 12.55
N GLU A 5 31.91 -1.90 13.42
CA GLU A 5 33.21 -2.46 13.02
C GLU A 5 33.06 -3.87 12.43
N GLN A 6 32.23 -4.71 13.03
CA GLN A 6 31.96 -6.07 12.53
C GLN A 6 31.29 -6.02 11.15
N LEU A 7 30.33 -5.12 10.96
CA LEU A 7 29.63 -4.96 9.69
C LEU A 7 30.57 -4.48 8.58
N LEU A 8 31.53 -3.60 8.88
CA LEU A 8 32.55 -3.18 7.92
C LEU A 8 33.49 -4.33 7.51
N LEU A 9 33.87 -5.20 8.44
CA LEU A 9 34.72 -6.36 8.13
C LEU A 9 33.97 -7.38 7.25
N GLU A 10 32.69 -7.62 7.55
CA GLU A 10 31.85 -8.55 6.81
C GLU A 10 31.58 -8.05 5.39
N ILE A 11 31.26 -6.76 5.22
CA ILE A 11 31.03 -6.16 3.88
C ILE A 11 32.23 -6.31 2.95
N ASN A 12 33.46 -6.15 3.47
CA ASN A 12 34.66 -6.26 2.64
C ASN A 12 34.96 -7.70 2.18
N SER A 13 34.39 -8.70 2.85
CA SER A 13 34.62 -10.12 2.57
C SER A 13 33.39 -10.82 1.97
N ALA A 14 32.24 -10.13 1.93
CA ALA A 14 30.98 -10.67 1.49
C ALA A 14 30.83 -10.62 -0.05
N PRO A 15 30.18 -11.63 -0.65
CA PRO A 15 29.85 -11.63 -2.07
C PRO A 15 28.73 -10.63 -2.41
N ASP A 16 28.75 -10.11 -3.64
CA ASP A 16 27.89 -9.00 -4.11
C ASP A 16 26.39 -9.26 -3.92
N PHE A 17 25.91 -10.50 -4.10
CA PHE A 17 24.49 -10.83 -3.93
C PHE A 17 23.99 -10.64 -2.48
N LEU A 18 24.86 -10.88 -1.48
CA LEU A 18 24.52 -10.61 -0.08
C LEU A 18 24.56 -9.11 0.23
N LEU A 19 25.44 -8.37 -0.45
CA LEU A 19 25.52 -6.92 -0.30
C LEU A 19 24.25 -6.24 -0.83
N GLU A 20 23.69 -6.72 -1.93
CA GLU A 20 22.41 -6.25 -2.47
C GLU A 20 21.28 -6.46 -1.47
N GLU A 21 21.13 -7.66 -0.91
CA GLU A 21 20.08 -7.97 0.06
C GLU A 21 20.21 -7.17 1.36
N VAL A 22 21.43 -7.03 1.89
CA VAL A 22 21.69 -6.23 3.09
C VAL A 22 21.48 -4.74 2.83
N LEU A 23 21.84 -4.24 1.64
CA LEU A 23 21.59 -2.87 1.24
C LEU A 23 20.09 -2.60 1.15
N ASP A 24 19.32 -3.48 0.49
CA ASP A 24 17.86 -3.37 0.40
C ASP A 24 17.21 -3.40 1.79
N PHE A 25 17.67 -4.29 2.67
CA PHE A 25 17.20 -4.34 4.04
C PHE A 25 17.50 -3.05 4.80
N LEU A 26 18.71 -2.47 4.65
CA LEU A 26 19.07 -1.21 5.28
C LEU A 26 18.28 -0.02 4.73
N LEU A 27 18.07 0.04 3.41
CA LEU A 27 17.25 1.06 2.76
C LEU A 27 15.81 0.96 3.23
N PHE A 28 15.26 -0.25 3.30
CA PHE A 28 13.94 -0.51 3.86
C PHE A 28 13.84 -0.05 5.33
N ALA A 29 14.81 -0.44 6.17
CA ALA A 29 14.85 -0.04 7.58
C ALA A 29 14.97 1.49 7.75
N LYS A 30 15.72 2.15 6.86
CA LYS A 30 15.86 3.61 6.84
C LYS A 30 14.54 4.29 6.45
N THR A 31 13.90 3.84 5.37
CA THR A 31 12.59 4.35 4.94
C THR A 31 11.55 4.18 6.05
N ARG A 32 11.50 2.99 6.67
CA ARG A 32 10.61 2.73 7.80
C ARG A 32 10.87 3.64 9.00
N ARG A 33 12.14 3.93 9.31
CA ARG A 33 12.51 4.88 10.38
C ARG A 33 12.24 6.33 10.02
N GLN A 34 12.31 6.71 8.74
CA GLN A 34 11.90 8.03 8.27
C GLN A 34 10.38 8.19 8.26
N GLN A 35 9.65 7.09 8.15
CA GLN A 35 8.19 7.00 8.23
C GLN A 35 7.67 6.78 9.66
N THR A 36 8.52 6.75 10.70
CA THR A 36 7.97 6.84 12.06
C THR A 36 7.21 8.15 12.15
N PRO A 37 5.88 8.14 12.35
CA PRO A 37 5.18 9.38 12.62
C PRO A 37 5.79 9.90 13.91
N ASN A 38 6.32 11.11 13.84
CA ASN A 38 6.63 11.89 15.00
C ASN A 38 5.31 12.06 15.77
N VAL A 39 5.03 11.17 16.72
CA VAL A 39 3.97 11.34 17.72
C VAL A 39 4.49 12.34 18.73
N SER A 40 4.69 13.58 18.29
CA SER A 40 4.93 14.75 19.12
C SER A 40 4.58 15.99 18.30
N GLU A 41 3.31 16.35 18.46
CA GLU A 41 2.78 17.71 18.48
C GLU A 41 2.74 18.49 17.16
N SER A 42 1.63 18.37 16.44
CA SER A 42 0.84 19.55 16.05
C SER A 42 -0.59 19.17 15.70
N SER A 43 -1.51 19.74 16.47
CA SER A 43 -2.97 19.82 16.24
C SER A 43 -3.78 18.58 16.62
N GLY A 44 -4.51 18.72 17.72
CA GLY A 44 -5.33 17.67 18.30
C GLY A 44 -6.39 17.13 17.35
N THR A 45 -6.39 15.82 17.22
CA THR A 45 -7.55 14.91 17.15
C THR A 45 -6.94 13.51 17.21
N ASP A 46 -7.13 12.82 18.34
CA ASP A 46 -6.80 11.41 18.55
C ASP A 46 -7.65 10.54 17.61
N GLU A 47 -7.34 10.52 16.32
CA GLU A 47 -7.88 9.50 15.42
C GLU A 47 -6.78 8.52 15.01
N PRO A 48 -7.01 7.21 15.16
CA PRO A 48 -6.09 6.19 14.67
C PRO A 48 -5.86 6.40 13.16
N PRO A 49 -4.67 6.04 12.63
CA PRO A 49 -4.42 6.13 11.20
C PRO A 49 -5.54 5.41 10.46
N LYS A 50 -6.30 6.18 9.67
CA LYS A 50 -7.50 5.69 9.01
C LYS A 50 -7.14 4.46 8.18
N PRO A 51 -7.86 3.35 8.35
CA PRO A 51 -7.57 2.16 7.58
C PRO A 51 -7.83 2.41 6.09
N ILE A 52 -7.21 1.60 5.21
CA ILE A 52 -7.31 1.77 3.75
C ILE A 52 -8.78 1.84 3.28
N TRP A 53 -9.67 1.07 3.90
CA TRP A 53 -11.11 1.07 3.61
C TRP A 53 -11.83 2.39 3.95
N ALA A 54 -11.34 3.17 4.91
CA ALA A 54 -11.93 4.48 5.22
C ALA A 54 -11.78 5.47 4.05
N ALA A 55 -10.70 5.38 3.26
CA ALA A 55 -10.55 6.19 2.06
C ALA A 55 -11.58 5.81 0.97
N PHE A 56 -12.00 4.55 0.92
CA PHE A 56 -13.07 4.11 0.01
C PHE A 56 -14.44 4.59 0.48
N GLU A 57 -14.70 4.62 1.80
CA GLU A 57 -15.93 5.17 2.37
C GLU A 57 -16.05 6.67 2.12
N GLU A 58 -14.98 7.44 2.39
CA GLU A 58 -14.94 8.88 2.09
C GLU A 58 -15.15 9.17 0.60
N PHE A 59 -14.59 8.34 -0.27
CA PHE A 59 -14.81 8.43 -1.71
C PHE A 59 -16.27 8.11 -2.07
N ALA A 60 -16.85 7.06 -1.49
CA ALA A 60 -18.24 6.68 -1.74
C ALA A 60 -19.23 7.76 -1.29
N ASP A 61 -18.98 8.39 -0.13
CA ASP A 61 -19.79 9.50 0.39
C ASP A 61 -19.66 10.77 -0.46
N SER A 62 -18.54 10.93 -1.17
CA SER A 62 -18.33 12.06 -2.07
C SER A 62 -19.01 11.93 -3.44
N LEU A 63 -19.60 10.76 -3.75
CA LEU A 63 -20.25 10.50 -5.04
C LEU A 63 -21.67 11.11 -5.07
N PRO A 64 -22.04 11.86 -6.13
CA PRO A 64 -23.41 12.32 -6.32
C PRO A 64 -24.37 11.14 -6.56
N GLU A 65 -25.64 11.28 -6.14
CA GLU A 65 -26.66 10.21 -6.25
C GLU A 65 -26.84 9.70 -7.69
N THR A 66 -26.58 10.54 -8.68
CA THR A 66 -26.66 10.18 -10.10
C THR A 66 -25.56 9.20 -10.53
N THR A 67 -24.35 9.32 -9.99
CA THR A 67 -23.27 8.37 -10.27
C THR A 67 -23.44 7.11 -9.42
N ALA A 68 -23.86 7.24 -8.17
CA ALA A 68 -24.18 6.09 -7.29
C ALA A 68 -25.23 5.17 -7.92
N ALA A 69 -26.26 5.72 -8.56
CA ALA A 69 -27.28 4.92 -9.26
C ALA A 69 -26.79 4.23 -10.54
N THR A 70 -25.70 4.73 -11.13
CA THR A 70 -25.09 4.15 -12.33
C THR A 70 -24.05 3.08 -11.97
N LEU A 71 -23.69 2.93 -10.69
CA LEU A 71 -22.71 1.96 -10.27
C LEU A 71 -23.22 0.52 -10.49
N PRO A 72 -22.42 -0.34 -11.11
CA PRO A 72 -22.75 -1.74 -11.26
C PRO A 72 -22.84 -2.48 -9.92
N THR A 73 -23.92 -3.23 -9.72
CA THR A 73 -24.13 -4.04 -8.50
C THR A 73 -23.31 -5.33 -8.49
N ASP A 74 -22.71 -5.70 -9.62
CA ASP A 74 -21.83 -6.86 -9.78
C ASP A 74 -20.37 -6.57 -9.34
N GLY A 75 -20.10 -5.34 -8.86
CA GLY A 75 -18.82 -4.92 -8.33
C GLY A 75 -17.73 -4.95 -9.41
N ALA A 76 -16.73 -5.82 -9.22
CA ALA A 76 -15.61 -6.00 -10.14
C ALA A 76 -15.74 -7.25 -11.04
N ALA A 77 -16.90 -7.91 -11.04
CA ALA A 77 -17.08 -9.15 -11.80
C ALA A 77 -17.01 -8.95 -13.32
N GLN A 78 -17.45 -7.79 -13.83
CA GLN A 78 -17.49 -7.50 -15.27
C GLN A 78 -16.55 -6.33 -15.64
N LEU A 79 -15.37 -6.24 -15.00
CA LEU A 79 -14.38 -5.18 -15.31
C LEU A 79 -14.10 -5.06 -16.82
N ASP A 80 -13.98 -6.17 -17.54
CA ASP A 80 -13.72 -6.16 -18.99
C ASP A 80 -14.88 -5.55 -19.80
N HIS A 81 -16.12 -5.75 -19.35
CA HIS A 81 -17.30 -5.10 -19.96
C HIS A 81 -17.25 -3.58 -19.74
N TYR A 82 -16.93 -3.14 -18.52
CA TYR A 82 -16.93 -1.72 -18.18
C TYR A 82 -15.73 -0.97 -18.75
N LEU A 83 -14.58 -1.63 -18.87
CA LEU A 83 -13.34 -1.01 -19.33
C LEU A 83 -13.16 -1.07 -20.85
N TYR A 84 -13.66 -2.13 -21.50
CA TYR A 84 -13.44 -2.37 -22.93
C TYR A 84 -14.72 -2.58 -23.74
N GLY A 85 -15.90 -2.63 -23.11
CA GLY A 85 -17.18 -2.83 -23.82
C GLY A 85 -17.44 -4.27 -24.27
N PHE A 86 -16.73 -5.26 -23.72
CA PHE A 86 -17.00 -6.68 -24.00
C PHE A 86 -18.40 -7.10 -23.53
N PRO A 87 -19.03 -8.15 -24.09
CA PRO A 87 -20.32 -8.64 -23.57
C PRO A 87 -20.20 -9.08 -22.10
N LYS A 88 -21.27 -8.91 -21.32
CA LYS A 88 -21.30 -9.35 -19.92
C LYS A 88 -21.09 -10.86 -19.84
N SER A 89 -20.12 -11.27 -19.02
CA SER A 89 -19.92 -12.66 -18.63
C SER A 89 -21.07 -13.07 -17.72
N ASP A 90 -21.98 -13.87 -18.27
CA ASP A 90 -23.12 -14.43 -17.55
C ASP A 90 -22.60 -15.46 -16.52
N GLN A 91 -22.86 -15.22 -15.22
CA GLN A 91 -22.50 -16.16 -14.15
C GLN A 91 -23.64 -17.18 -13.87
N SER A 92 -24.52 -17.50 -14.83
CA SER A 92 -25.59 -18.50 -14.67
C SER A 92 -25.14 -19.96 -14.76
N GLU A 93 -23.84 -20.25 -14.71
CA GLU A 93 -23.35 -21.61 -14.59
C GLU A 93 -22.39 -21.73 -13.39
N ARG A 94 -22.96 -21.86 -12.18
CA ARG A 94 -22.45 -22.72 -11.09
C ARG A 94 -23.43 -22.87 -9.94
#